data_AF-A0A9Q0PJP3-F1
#
_entry.id   AF-A0A9Q0PJP3-F1
#
_cell.length_a   1.000
_cell.length_b   1.000
_cell.length_c   1.000
_cell.angle_alpha   90.00
_cell.angle_beta   90.00
_cell.angle_gamma   90.00
#
_symmetry.space_group_name_H-M   'P 1'
#
loop_
_entity.id
_entity.type
_entity.pdbx_description
1 polymer ?
#
loop_
_entity_poly.entity_id
_entity_poly.type
_entity_poly.pdbx_seq_one_letter_code
_entity_poly.pdbx_strand_id
1 'polypeptide(L)'
;MGGDFPSKPMSLYATIWDGSGWATNGGKYRVNYKYAPYVTEFSDLVLHGCSVDPIEQFPKCDNTESSEAIPTGVTPARRTKMESFRAKFMTYSYCYDQVRYKVPPSECVINPKEADRLKSYDPVTFGGGRRHHGKRHHRSRAGHVEAISI
;
A
#
# COMPACT_ATOMS: atom_id res chain seq x y z
N MET A 1 -0.74 -19.54 -5.28
CA MET A 1 -1.01 -18.43 -4.33
C MET A 1 -0.74 -18.98 -2.95
N GLY A 2 0.30 -18.50 -2.28
CA GLY A 2 0.80 -19.04 -1.00
C GLY A 2 1.24 -17.93 -0.06
N GLY A 3 0.44 -16.86 0.02
CA GLY A 3 0.65 -15.78 0.99
C GLY A 3 -0.11 -16.08 2.28
N ASP A 4 0.40 -15.58 3.40
CA ASP A 4 -0.31 -15.63 4.67
C ASP A 4 -1.62 -14.83 4.58
N PHE A 5 -2.72 -15.48 4.93
CA PHE A 5 -4.04 -14.84 5.03
C PHE A 5 -4.42 -14.74 6.52
N PRO A 6 -5.04 -13.63 6.98
CA PRO A 6 -5.47 -13.50 8.37
C PRO A 6 -6.41 -14.65 8.77
N SER A 7 -5.91 -15.53 9.63
CA SER A 7 -6.57 -16.78 10.05
C SER A 7 -6.69 -16.92 11.58
N LYS A 8 -6.20 -15.93 12.33
CA LYS A 8 -6.26 -15.89 13.79
C LYS A 8 -7.41 -14.97 14.24
N PRO A 9 -8.04 -15.22 15.40
CA PRO A 9 -8.98 -14.29 16.01
C PRO A 9 -8.37 -12.88 16.14
N MET A 10 -9.20 -11.85 15.93
CA MET A 10 -8.78 -10.45 15.98
C MET A 10 -9.68 -9.67 16.94
N SER A 11 -9.14 -8.57 17.49
CA SER A 11 -9.90 -7.60 18.28
C SER A 11 -10.04 -6.29 17.51
N LEU A 12 -11.15 -5.57 17.73
CA LEU A 12 -11.39 -4.26 17.13
C LEU A 12 -10.84 -3.15 18.04
N TYR A 13 -10.12 -2.21 17.45
CA TYR A 13 -9.56 -1.05 18.15
C TYR A 13 -9.93 0.23 17.38
N ALA A 14 -10.31 1.29 18.11
CA ALA A 14 -10.49 2.64 17.57
C ALA A 14 -9.61 3.59 18.38
N THR A 15 -8.70 4.31 17.72
CA THR A 15 -7.71 5.17 18.39
C THR A 15 -7.50 6.47 17.61
N ILE A 16 -7.25 7.56 18.33
CA ILE A 16 -6.71 8.82 17.81
C ILE A 16 -5.31 8.99 18.40
N TRP A 17 -4.30 9.18 17.54
CA TRP A 17 -2.90 9.24 17.97
C TRP A 17 -2.05 10.10 17.03
N ASP A 18 -0.86 10.51 17.51
CA ASP A 18 0.06 11.35 16.74
C ASP A 18 0.92 10.53 15.77
N GLY A 19 0.54 10.57 14.49
CA GLY A 19 1.27 9.97 13.36
C GLY A 19 2.24 10.90 12.64
N SER A 20 2.73 11.97 13.27
CA SER A 20 3.53 13.04 12.63
C SER A 20 4.77 12.57 11.86
N GLY A 21 5.30 11.38 12.15
CA GLY A 21 6.42 10.80 11.40
C GLY A 21 6.08 10.45 9.95
N TRP A 22 4.81 10.27 9.59
CA TRP A 22 4.43 9.71 8.28
C TRP A 22 3.06 10.17 7.74
N ALA A 23 2.11 10.53 8.60
CA ALA A 23 0.69 10.64 8.24
C ALA A 23 0.38 11.71 7.18
N THR A 24 0.97 12.91 7.29
CA THR A 24 0.67 14.02 6.38
C THR A 24 1.83 14.33 5.46
N ASN A 25 1.64 14.03 4.17
CA ASN A 25 2.63 14.22 3.11
C ASN A 25 3.99 13.55 3.45
N GLY A 26 3.94 12.28 3.87
CA GLY A 26 5.11 11.51 4.26
C GLY A 26 5.81 12.02 5.52
N GLY A 27 5.11 12.73 6.40
CA GLY A 27 5.65 13.32 7.62
C GLY A 27 6.22 14.74 7.45
N LYS A 28 6.09 15.34 6.26
CA LYS A 28 6.52 16.73 6.01
C LYS A 28 5.78 17.74 6.91
N TYR A 29 4.48 17.51 7.13
CA TYR A 29 3.67 18.36 8.00
C TYR A 29 3.34 17.60 9.27
N ARG A 30 3.81 18.12 10.41
CA ARG A 30 3.61 17.53 11.74
C ARG A 30 2.40 18.16 12.43
N VAL A 31 1.87 17.47 13.42
CA VAL A 31 0.80 17.99 14.27
C VAL A 31 1.21 19.31 14.93
N ASN A 32 0.29 20.27 14.99
CA ASN A 32 0.50 21.53 15.68
C ASN A 32 -0.47 21.63 16.86
N TYR A 33 0.00 21.18 18.03
CA TYR A 33 -0.79 21.08 19.27
C TYR A 33 -1.42 22.39 19.76
N LYS A 34 -1.07 23.54 19.19
CA LYS A 34 -1.81 24.81 19.42
C LYS A 34 -3.28 24.73 18.98
N TYR A 35 -3.61 23.84 18.04
CA TYR A 35 -4.97 23.61 17.57
C TYR A 35 -5.71 22.51 18.34
N ALA A 36 -5.15 22.03 19.45
CA ALA A 36 -5.82 21.08 20.32
C ALA A 36 -7.07 21.70 20.99
N PRO A 37 -8.08 20.89 21.37
CA PRO A 37 -8.11 19.42 21.29
C PRO A 37 -8.42 18.88 19.89
N TYR A 38 -7.83 17.73 19.56
CA TYR A 38 -8.22 16.94 18.39
C TYR A 38 -9.26 15.92 18.83
N VAL A 39 -10.49 16.08 18.36
CA VAL A 39 -11.64 15.26 18.80
C VAL A 39 -12.12 14.41 17.64
N THR A 40 -12.45 13.15 17.93
CA THR A 40 -13.12 12.23 17.02
C THR A 40 -14.36 11.69 17.72
N GLU A 41 -15.47 11.62 16.99
CA GLU A 41 -16.74 11.08 17.48
C GLU A 41 -17.07 9.81 16.70
N PHE A 42 -17.50 8.77 17.40
CA PHE A 42 -17.91 7.49 16.81
C PHE A 42 -19.32 7.17 17.29
N SER A 43 -20.22 6.83 16.37
CA SER A 43 -21.59 6.42 16.64
C SER A 43 -21.94 5.14 15.86
N ASP A 44 -23.13 4.59 16.12
CA ASP A 44 -23.72 3.50 15.32
C ASP A 44 -22.82 2.26 15.20
N LEU A 45 -22.21 1.83 16.30
CA LEU A 45 -21.36 0.65 16.33
C LEU A 45 -22.19 -0.61 16.00
N VAL A 46 -21.92 -1.20 14.83
CA VAL A 46 -22.50 -2.46 14.39
C VAL A 46 -21.41 -3.54 14.39
N LEU A 47 -21.63 -4.61 15.17
CA LEU A 47 -20.75 -5.77 15.24
C LEU A 47 -21.46 -7.02 14.70
N HIS A 48 -21.04 -7.47 13.52
CA HIS A 48 -21.45 -8.74 12.93
C HIS A 48 -20.22 -9.60 12.68
N GLY A 49 -20.13 -10.71 13.41
CA GLY A 49 -19.03 -11.67 13.30
C GLY A 49 -19.12 -12.72 14.39
N CYS A 50 -18.26 -13.73 14.35
CA CYS A 50 -18.13 -14.67 15.46
C CYS A 50 -17.30 -14.08 16.59
N SER A 51 -17.91 -13.99 17.76
CA SER A 51 -17.16 -13.91 19.00
C SER A 51 -16.40 -15.20 19.23
N VAL A 52 -15.14 -15.09 19.64
CA VAL A 52 -14.28 -16.20 20.01
C VAL A 52 -13.99 -16.10 21.51
N ASP A 53 -14.16 -17.20 22.24
CA ASP A 53 -13.64 -17.30 23.60
C ASP A 53 -12.11 -17.44 23.53
N PRO A 54 -11.32 -16.54 24.15
CA PRO A 54 -9.87 -16.64 24.17
C PRO A 54 -9.31 -17.93 24.77
N ILE A 55 -10.11 -18.66 25.55
CA ILE A 55 -9.75 -19.93 26.20
C ILE A 55 -9.87 -21.11 25.20
N GLU A 56 -10.71 -20.99 24.17
CA GLU A 56 -10.89 -22.03 23.17
C GLU A 56 -9.72 -22.09 22.19
N GLN A 57 -9.04 -23.25 22.13
CA GLN A 57 -7.90 -23.46 21.23
C GLN A 57 -8.31 -23.55 19.74
N PHE A 58 -9.59 -23.88 19.47
CA PHE A 58 -10.15 -24.04 18.13
C PHE A 58 -11.51 -23.34 18.06
N PRO A 59 -11.55 -22.00 17.96
CA PRO A 59 -12.80 -21.29 17.84
C PRO A 59 -13.57 -21.75 16.61
N LYS A 60 -14.75 -22.32 16.83
CA LYS A 60 -15.67 -22.64 15.75
C LYS A 60 -16.50 -21.41 15.47
N CYS A 61 -16.24 -20.79 14.33
CA CYS A 61 -17.21 -19.87 13.77
C CYS A 61 -18.24 -20.68 12.97
N ASP A 62 -19.07 -21.43 13.70
CA ASP A 62 -20.19 -22.13 13.08
C ASP A 62 -21.17 -21.07 12.57
N ASN A 63 -21.55 -21.20 11.30
CA ASN A 63 -22.40 -20.25 10.58
C ASN A 63 -23.58 -19.86 11.47
N THR A 64 -23.52 -18.67 12.06
CA THR A 64 -24.62 -18.09 12.81
C THR A 64 -25.85 -18.16 11.90
N GLU A 65 -26.94 -18.77 12.38
CA GLU A 65 -28.20 -18.93 11.65
C GLU A 65 -28.86 -17.60 11.22
N SER A 66 -28.23 -16.47 11.51
CA SER A 66 -28.55 -15.15 10.99
C SER A 66 -27.41 -14.58 10.16
N SER A 67 -27.43 -14.76 8.84
CA SER A 67 -26.86 -13.79 7.90
C SER A 67 -27.14 -14.27 6.48
N GLU A 68 -27.58 -13.37 5.63
CA GLU A 68 -27.44 -13.52 4.16
C GLU A 68 -26.10 -14.18 3.84
N ALA A 69 -26.12 -15.23 3.00
CA ALA A 69 -24.93 -15.99 2.65
C ALA A 69 -23.76 -15.04 2.38
N ILE A 70 -22.66 -15.18 3.14
CA ILE A 70 -21.47 -14.33 2.99
C ILE A 70 -21.12 -14.34 1.50
N PRO A 71 -21.19 -13.19 0.80
CA PRO A 71 -20.94 -13.17 -0.63
C PRO A 71 -19.53 -13.70 -0.89
N THR A 72 -19.44 -14.83 -1.58
CA THR A 72 -18.16 -15.48 -1.95
C THR A 72 -17.32 -14.62 -2.90
N GLY A 73 -17.89 -13.51 -3.39
CA GLY A 73 -17.17 -12.52 -4.17
C GLY A 73 -17.93 -11.23 -4.35
N VAL A 74 -17.23 -10.26 -4.94
CA VAL A 74 -17.78 -8.98 -5.35
C VAL A 74 -18.58 -9.16 -6.64
N THR A 75 -19.85 -8.75 -6.65
CA THR A 75 -20.71 -8.77 -7.86
C THR A 75 -20.13 -7.88 -8.97
N PRO A 76 -20.42 -8.14 -10.26
CA PRO A 76 -19.92 -7.31 -11.35
C PRO A 76 -20.23 -5.82 -11.17
N ALA A 77 -21.45 -5.48 -10.76
CA ALA A 77 -21.85 -4.09 -10.51
C ALA A 77 -21.06 -3.43 -9.37
N ARG A 78 -20.79 -4.14 -8.27
CA ARG A 78 -19.94 -3.62 -7.18
C ARG A 78 -18.49 -3.46 -7.63
N ARG A 79 -17.98 -4.38 -8.46
CA ARG A 79 -16.62 -4.32 -9.03
C ARG A 79 -16.46 -3.10 -9.93
N THR A 80 -17.41 -2.81 -10.81
CA THR A 80 -17.37 -1.60 -11.66
C THR A 80 -17.37 -0.30 -10.84
N LYS A 81 -18.14 -0.24 -9.75
CA LYS A 81 -18.11 0.90 -8.83
C LYS A 81 -16.75 1.06 -8.15
N MET A 82 -16.16 -0.04 -7.68
CA MET A 82 -14.82 -0.06 -7.09
C MET A 82 -13.76 0.43 -8.09
N GLU A 83 -13.78 -0.10 -9.32
CA GLU A 83 -12.85 0.32 -10.39
C GLU A 83 -13.00 1.81 -10.72
N SER A 84 -14.23 2.30 -10.83
CA SER A 84 -14.51 3.72 -11.09
C SER A 84 -14.01 4.62 -9.96
N PHE A 85 -14.13 4.19 -8.70
CA PHE A 85 -13.61 4.91 -7.55
C PHE A 85 -12.08 4.93 -7.56
N ARG A 86 -11.44 3.77 -7.76
CA ARG A 86 -9.97 3.67 -7.84
C ARG A 86 -9.41 4.54 -8.96
N ALA A 87 -10.03 4.55 -10.13
CA ALA A 87 -9.60 5.35 -11.27
C ALA A 87 -9.58 6.86 -10.97
N LYS A 88 -10.46 7.34 -10.08
CA LYS A 88 -10.57 8.77 -9.75
C LYS A 88 -9.78 9.17 -8.51
N PHE A 89 -9.81 8.36 -7.46
CA PHE A 89 -9.39 8.79 -6.13
C PHE A 89 -8.16 8.06 -5.57
N MET A 90 -7.74 6.94 -6.16
CA MET A 90 -6.59 6.22 -5.62
C MET A 90 -5.29 6.90 -6.05
N THR A 91 -4.49 7.29 -5.06
CA THR A 91 -3.19 7.99 -5.25
C THR A 91 -1.98 7.11 -4.96
N TYR A 92 -2.17 6.01 -4.22
CA TYR A 92 -1.11 5.06 -3.89
C TYR A 92 -1.61 3.61 -3.94
N SER A 93 -0.76 2.68 -4.35
CA SER A 93 -1.00 1.23 -4.29
C SER A 93 0.33 0.49 -4.27
N TYR A 94 0.53 -0.35 -3.25
CA TYR A 94 1.77 -1.11 -3.07
C TYR A 94 2.04 -2.11 -4.21
N CYS A 95 0.99 -2.62 -4.87
CA CYS A 95 1.12 -3.53 -6.01
C CYS A 95 1.86 -2.92 -7.21
N TYR A 96 1.89 -1.59 -7.32
CA TYR A 96 2.55 -0.87 -8.41
C TYR A 96 3.83 -0.16 -7.95
N ASP A 97 4.13 -0.16 -6.65
CA ASP A 97 5.27 0.53 -6.05
C ASP A 97 6.58 -0.20 -6.38
N GLN A 98 7.27 0.29 -7.41
CA GLN A 98 8.53 -0.30 -7.91
C GLN A 98 9.75 0.13 -7.10
N VAL A 99 9.59 1.13 -6.22
CA VAL A 99 10.63 1.52 -5.27
C VAL A 99 10.70 0.48 -4.17
N ARG A 100 9.54 0.11 -3.61
CA ARG A 100 9.41 -0.87 -2.52
C ARG A 100 9.50 -2.31 -2.99
N TYR A 101 8.80 -2.66 -4.08
CA TYR A 101 8.72 -4.03 -4.59
C TYR A 101 9.19 -4.10 -6.04
N LYS A 102 10.36 -4.69 -6.29
CA LYS A 102 10.88 -4.88 -7.66
C LYS A 102 10.03 -5.83 -8.50
N VAL A 103 9.43 -6.81 -7.83
CA VAL A 103 8.43 -7.72 -8.39
C VAL A 103 7.18 -7.55 -7.55
N PRO A 104 6.00 -7.31 -8.15
CA PRO A 104 4.76 -7.21 -7.39
C PRO A 104 4.51 -8.46 -6.56
N PRO A 105 4.00 -8.32 -5.32
CA PRO A 105 3.57 -9.46 -4.51
C PRO A 105 2.57 -10.36 -5.25
N SER A 106 2.58 -11.66 -4.95
CA SER A 106 1.88 -12.69 -5.73
C SER A 106 0.35 -12.58 -5.73
N GLU A 107 -0.22 -11.88 -4.77
CA GLU A 107 -1.64 -11.59 -4.65
C GLU A 107 -2.12 -10.43 -5.54
N CYS A 108 -1.18 -9.64 -6.06
CA CYS A 108 -1.50 -8.48 -6.88
C CYS A 108 -1.97 -8.86 -8.29
N VAL A 109 -3.11 -8.31 -8.71
CA VAL A 109 -3.60 -8.37 -10.09
C VAL A 109 -3.29 -7.04 -10.77
N ILE A 110 -2.34 -7.05 -11.71
CA ILE A 110 -1.85 -5.84 -12.36
C ILE A 110 -2.79 -5.39 -13.48
N ASN A 111 -3.46 -4.27 -13.28
CA ASN A 111 -4.17 -3.54 -14.33
C ASN A 111 -3.25 -2.48 -14.98
N PRO A 112 -2.95 -2.57 -16.30
CA PRO A 112 -2.08 -1.63 -16.99
C PRO A 112 -2.58 -0.18 -16.97
N LYS A 113 -3.89 0.04 -17.14
CA LYS A 113 -4.47 1.40 -17.15
C LYS A 113 -4.31 2.08 -15.80
N GLU A 114 -4.44 1.31 -14.73
CA GLU A 114 -4.24 1.80 -13.36
C GLU A 114 -2.75 2.11 -13.10
N ALA A 115 -1.84 1.26 -13.59
CA ALA A 115 -0.40 1.48 -13.50
C ALA A 115 0.01 2.79 -14.19
N ASP A 116 -0.46 3.01 -15.41
CA ASP A 116 -0.10 4.20 -16.19
C ASP A 116 -0.66 5.48 -15.58
N ARG A 117 -1.86 5.40 -15.00
CA ARG A 117 -2.43 6.51 -14.24
C ARG A 117 -1.61 6.81 -12.98
N LEU A 118 -1.25 5.80 -12.18
CA LEU A 118 -0.44 6.03 -10.98
C LEU A 118 0.94 6.62 -11.33
N LYS A 119 1.57 6.14 -12.41
CA LYS A 119 2.83 6.70 -12.94
C LYS A 119 2.74 8.18 -13.31
N SER A 120 1.60 8.67 -13.81
CA SER A 120 1.45 10.08 -14.13
C SER A 120 1.39 10.97 -12.89
N TYR A 121 0.88 10.45 -11.77
CA TYR A 121 0.84 11.14 -10.49
C TYR A 121 2.19 11.11 -9.76
N ASP A 122 2.82 9.94 -9.66
CA ASP A 122 4.12 9.76 -9.01
C ASP A 122 5.04 8.85 -9.84
N PRO A 123 5.78 9.42 -10.79
CA PRO A 123 6.67 8.64 -11.63
C PRO A 123 7.86 8.04 -10.86
N VAL A 124 8.20 8.58 -9.69
CA VAL A 124 9.33 8.08 -8.89
C VAL A 124 8.94 6.74 -8.26
N THR A 125 7.81 6.69 -7.58
CA THR A 125 7.32 5.48 -6.90
C THR A 125 6.89 4.40 -7.87
N PHE A 126 6.21 4.77 -8.96
CA PHE A 126 5.57 3.81 -9.87
C PHE A 126 6.38 3.50 -11.14
N GLY A 127 7.65 3.94 -11.20
CA GLY A 127 8.59 3.54 -12.26
C GLY A 127 8.46 4.30 -13.58
N GLY A 128 7.90 5.51 -13.56
CA GLY A 128 7.88 6.45 -14.70
C GLY A 128 9.11 7.37 -14.78
N GLY A 129 9.95 7.40 -13.75
CA GLY A 129 11.13 8.25 -13.68
C GLY A 129 12.19 7.83 -14.71
N ARG A 130 12.54 8.74 -15.62
CA ARG A 130 13.70 8.58 -16.50
C ARG A 130 14.93 8.43 -15.61
N ARG A 131 15.60 7.26 -15.67
CA ARG A 131 16.95 7.12 -15.14
C ARG A 131 17.85 8.06 -15.94
N HIS A 132 18.16 9.24 -15.39
CA HIS A 132 19.27 10.04 -15.90
C HIS A 132 20.55 9.26 -15.59
N HIS A 133 20.90 8.34 -16.50
CA HIS A 133 22.27 7.86 -16.62
C HIS A 133 23.09 9.08 -17.04
N GLY A 134 23.66 9.79 -16.06
CA GLY A 134 24.71 10.75 -16.32
C GLY A 134 25.81 10.02 -17.07
N LYS A 135 26.03 10.39 -18.34
CA LYS A 135 27.19 9.92 -19.11
C LYS A 135 28.43 10.38 -18.36
N ARG A 136 29.05 9.49 -17.60
CA ARG A 136 30.42 9.69 -17.12
C ARG A 136 31.31 9.71 -18.35
N HIS A 137 31.70 10.90 -18.79
CA HIS A 137 32.78 11.06 -19.75
C HIS A 137 34.07 10.58 -19.08
N HIS A 138 34.49 9.36 -19.41
CA HIS A 138 35.82 8.88 -19.06
C HIS A 138 36.82 9.64 -19.92
N ARG A 139 37.44 10.68 -19.35
CA ARG A 139 38.54 11.40 -19.98
C ARG A 139 39.75 10.46 -19.95
N SER A 140 40.00 9.74 -21.03
CA SER A 140 41.22 8.95 -21.20
C SER A 140 42.40 9.91 -21.31
N ARG A 141 43.19 10.03 -20.25
CA ARG A 141 44.48 10.70 -20.28
C ARG A 141 45.46 9.73 -20.92
N ALA A 142 45.70 9.88 -22.23
CA ALA A 142 46.77 9.19 -22.92
C ALA A 142 48.10 9.67 -22.32
N GLY A 143 48.75 8.81 -21.53
CA GLY A 143 50.13 8.98 -21.10
C GLY A 143 51.04 8.48 -22.21
N HIS A 144 51.69 9.39 -22.92
CA HIS A 144 52.83 9.08 -23.76
C HIS A 144 54.02 8.80 -22.82
N VAL A 145 54.47 7.55 -22.75
CA VAL A 145 55.76 7.20 -22.14
C VAL A 145 56.64 6.73 -23.27
N GLU A 146 57.59 7.60 -23.60
CA GLU A 146 58.65 7.40 -24.58
C GLU A 146 59.65 6.38 -24.00
N ALA A 147 59.92 5.33 -24.75
CA ALA A 147 60.93 4.34 -24.42
C ALA A 147 62.32 4.92 -24.72
N ILE A 148 63.20 4.96 -23.72
CA ILE A 148 64.63 5.17 -23.91
C ILE A 148 65.35 3.88 -23.52
N SER A 149 66.01 3.29 -24.51
CA SER A 149 66.99 2.21 -24.36
C SER A 149 68.25 2.72 -23.67
N ILE A 150 68.77 1.94 -22.71
CA ILE A 150 70.10 1.30 -22.66
C ILE A 150 70.05 0.28 -21.52
#